data_AF-A0A923USD9-F1
#
_entry.id   AF-A0A923USD9-F1
#
_cell.length_a   1.000
_cell.length_b   1.000
_cell.length_c   1.000
_cell.angle_alpha   90.00
_cell.angle_beta   90.00
_cell.angle_gamma   90.00
#
_symmetry.space_group_name_H-M   'P 1'
#
loop_
_entity.id
_entity.type
_entity.pdbx_description
1 polymer ?
#
loop_
_entity_poly.entity_id
_entity_poly.type
_entity_poly.pdbx_seq_one_letter_code
_entity_poly.pdbx_strand_id
1 'polypeptide(L)'
;MSNDVTEKLLKTYNLPIDAIEIIETDLFNYVPTQQFDLMLSSDFIEHFENIPLLIQKHVDCLVGGSKLLITLPNPTGYKWLGTT
;
A
#
# COMPACT_ATOMS: atom_id res chain seq x y z
N MET A 1 9.44 5.45 16.32
CA MET A 1 10.23 4.24 16.62
C MET A 1 11.45 4.22 15.70
N SER A 2 12.64 3.85 16.20
CA SER A 2 13.82 3.63 15.34
C SER A 2 13.53 2.39 14.49
N ASN A 3 13.38 2.56 13.17
CA ASN A 3 13.20 1.42 12.29
C ASN A 3 14.57 0.99 11.76
N ASP A 4 15.33 0.31 12.63
CA ASP A 4 16.70 -0.13 12.38
C ASP A 4 16.88 -0.88 11.04
N VAL A 5 15.83 -1.55 10.56
CA VAL A 5 15.83 -2.24 9.26
C VAL A 5 15.81 -1.23 8.10
N THR A 6 14.97 -0.20 8.20
CA THR A 6 14.88 0.85 7.17
C THR A 6 16.17 1.65 7.08
N GLU A 7 16.74 2.06 8.22
CA GLU A 7 18.02 2.79 8.23
C GLU A 7 19.16 1.95 7.63
N LYS A 8 19.20 0.65 7.95
CA LYS A 8 20.17 -0.28 7.34
C LYS A 8 19.96 -0.39 5.83
N LEU A 9 18.74 -0.53 5.34
CA LEU A 9 18.43 -0.57 3.91
C LEU A 9 18.90 0.69 3.19
N LEU A 10 18.53 1.87 3.72
CA LEU A 10 18.94 3.15 3.16
C LEU A 10 20.47 3.28 3.10
N LYS A 11 21.16 2.89 4.17
CA LYS A 11 22.62 2.88 4.22
C LYS A 11 23.25 1.90 3.22
N THR A 12 22.71 0.68 3.11
CA THR A 12 23.21 -0.35 2.17
C THR A 12 23.12 0.11 0.71
N TYR A 13 22.05 0.83 0.36
CA TYR A 13 21.84 1.34 -1.00
C TYR A 13 22.27 2.80 -1.20
N ASN A 14 22.95 3.39 -0.20
CA ASN A 14 23.46 4.77 -0.22
C ASN A 14 22.37 5.82 -0.56
N LEU A 15 21.18 5.63 0.00
CA LEU A 15 20.02 6.50 -0.15
C LEU A 15 19.95 7.53 1.00
N PRO A 16 19.31 8.71 0.78
CA PRO A 16 19.06 9.69 1.84
C PRO A 16 18.25 9.10 3.00
N ILE A 17 18.51 9.58 4.22
CA ILE A 17 17.82 9.08 5.44
C ILE A 17 16.32 9.40 5.43
N ASP A 18 15.92 10.44 4.71
CA ASP A 18 14.57 10.93 4.53
C ASP A 18 13.90 10.43 3.24
N ALA A 19 14.54 9.50 2.52
CA ALA A 19 13.98 8.93 1.28
C ALA A 19 12.73 8.05 1.51
N ILE A 20 12.46 7.66 2.75
CA ILE A 20 11.29 6.86 3.14
C ILE A 20 10.62 7.52 4.34
N GLU A 21 9.34 7.87 4.18
CA GLU A 21 8.46 8.26 5.27
C GLU A 21 7.64 7.05 5.72
N ILE A 22 7.58 6.79 7.03
CA ILE A 22 6.79 5.69 7.61
C ILE A 22 5.61 6.28 8.36
N ILE A 23 4.41 5.92 7.93
CA ILE A 23 3.14 6.32 8.57
C ILE A 23 2.56 5.09 9.27
N GLU A 24 2.48 5.15 10.60
CA GLU A 24 1.83 4.11 11.41
C GLU A 24 0.40 4.55 11.74
N THR A 25 -0.57 3.93 11.09
CA THR A 25 -1.99 4.31 11.21
C THR A 25 -2.91 3.18 10.79
N ASP A 26 -4.19 3.30 11.15
CA ASP A 26 -5.26 2.48 10.58
C ASP A 26 -5.71 3.09 9.25
N LEU A 27 -5.57 2.32 8.15
CA LEU A 27 -5.92 2.77 6.82
C LEU A 27 -7.39 3.22 6.68
N PHE A 28 -8.33 2.61 7.42
CA PHE A 28 -9.74 3.00 7.35
C PHE A 28 -9.99 4.39 7.91
N ASN A 29 -9.16 4.81 8.86
CA ASN A 29 -9.23 6.13 9.51
C ASN A 29 -8.20 7.12 8.95
N TYR A 30 -7.29 6.66 8.10
CA TYR A 30 -6.31 7.51 7.47
C TYR A 30 -6.96 8.46 6.46
N VAL A 31 -6.53 9.73 6.52
CA VAL A 31 -6.85 10.78 5.57
C VAL A 31 -5.52 11.25 4.98
N PRO A 32 -5.27 11.04 3.67
CA PRO A 32 -4.00 11.38 3.06
C PRO A 32 -3.71 12.89 3.15
N THR A 33 -2.52 13.24 3.65
CA THR A 33 -2.00 14.63 3.64
C THR A 33 -1.23 14.94 2.35
N GLN A 34 -0.86 13.90 1.60
CA GLN A 34 -0.16 13.96 0.32
C GLN A 34 -0.77 12.92 -0.63
N GLN A 35 -0.68 13.21 -1.93
CA GLN A 35 -1.05 12.28 -3.00
C GLN A 35 0.17 11.86 -3.82
N PHE A 36 0.07 10.70 -4.47
CA PHE A 36 1.17 10.03 -5.14
C PHE A 36 0.84 9.69 -6.60
N ASP A 37 1.88 9.61 -7.43
CA ASP A 37 1.78 9.16 -8.82
C ASP A 37 1.67 7.64 -8.95
N LEU A 38 2.05 6.91 -7.91
CA LEU A 38 1.95 5.47 -7.80
C LEU A 38 1.54 5.08 -6.38
N MET A 39 0.47 4.31 -6.25
CA MET A 39 0.06 3.65 -5.01
C MET A 39 0.22 2.15 -5.20
N LEU A 40 1.03 1.53 -4.33
CA LEU A 40 1.26 0.09 -4.31
C LEU A 40 0.56 -0.52 -3.10
N SER A 41 -0.21 -1.57 -3.33
CA SER A 41 -0.77 -2.43 -2.28
C SER A 41 -0.38 -3.87 -2.57
N SER A 42 0.32 -4.53 -1.65
CA SER A 42 0.74 -5.93 -1.79
C SER A 42 0.33 -6.72 -0.57
N ASP A 43 -0.31 -7.89 -0.79
CA ASP A 43 -0.62 -8.87 0.24
C ASP A 43 -1.39 -8.25 1.43
N PHE A 44 -2.51 -7.61 1.10
CA PHE A 44 -3.26 -6.80 2.06
C PHE A 44 -4.76 -6.89 1.82
N ILE A 45 -5.22 -6.50 0.62
CA ILE A 45 -6.65 -6.27 0.39
C ILE A 45 -7.50 -7.53 0.51
N GLU A 46 -6.92 -8.73 0.31
CA GLU A 46 -7.58 -10.03 0.32
C GLU A 46 -8.15 -10.45 1.68
N HIS A 47 -7.72 -9.80 2.76
CA HIS A 47 -8.16 -10.10 4.11
C HIS A 47 -9.43 -9.35 4.53
N PHE A 48 -9.99 -8.50 3.66
CA PHE A 48 -11.09 -7.60 3.99
C PHE A 48 -12.36 -7.91 3.21
N GLU A 49 -13.51 -7.75 3.87
CA GLU A 49 -14.81 -7.99 3.24
C GLU A 49 -15.26 -6.83 2.33
N ASN A 50 -15.00 -5.58 2.75
CA ASN A 50 -15.41 -4.39 2.02
C ASN A 50 -14.30 -3.90 1.07
N ILE A 51 -14.00 -4.71 0.06
CA ILE A 51 -12.99 -4.41 -0.96
C ILE A 51 -13.24 -3.07 -1.67
N PRO A 52 -14.48 -2.68 -2.05
CA PRO A 52 -14.71 -1.39 -2.71
C PRO A 52 -14.28 -0.19 -1.86
N LEU A 53 -14.59 -0.20 -0.56
CA LEU A 53 -14.15 0.86 0.36
C LEU A 53 -12.61 0.88 0.46
N LEU A 54 -12.00 -0.29 0.53
CA LEU A 54 -10.55 -0.41 0.64
C LEU A 54 -9.83 0.10 -0.62
N ILE A 55 -10.33 -0.23 -1.81
CA ILE A 55 -9.82 0.32 -3.08
C ILE A 55 -9.95 1.84 -3.08
N GLN A 56 -11.09 2.38 -2.63
CA GLN A 56 -11.28 3.83 -2.55
C GLN A 56 -10.24 4.48 -1.64
N LYS A 57 -9.91 3.89 -0.48
CA LYS A 57 -8.85 4.40 0.40
C LYS A 57 -7.48 4.49 -0.27
N HIS A 58 -7.16 3.57 -1.19
CA HIS A 58 -5.92 3.66 -1.97
C HIS A 58 -6.02 4.73 -3.07
N VAL A 59 -7.20 4.89 -3.68
CA VAL A 59 -7.45 5.94 -4.69
C VAL A 59 -7.38 7.33 -4.08
N ASP A 60 -7.79 7.52 -2.83
CA ASP A 60 -7.70 8.82 -2.14
C ASP A 60 -6.25 9.29 -2.00
N CYS A 61 -5.29 8.36 -1.96
CA CYS A 61 -3.85 8.63 -1.96
C CYS A 61 -3.29 8.99 -3.35
N LEU A 62 -4.08 8.95 -4.42
CA LEU A 62 -3.59 9.14 -5.79
C LEU A 62 -3.92 10.53 -6.34
N VAL A 63 -2.96 11.07 -7.10
CA VAL A 63 -3.22 12.19 -8.00
C VAL A 63 -4.16 11.72 -9.13
N GLY A 64 -5.06 12.59 -9.60
CA GLY A 64 -5.97 12.26 -10.71
C GLY A 64 -5.23 11.77 -11.97
N GLY A 65 -5.60 10.58 -12.46
CA GLY A 65 -5.02 9.98 -13.68
C GLY A 65 -3.74 9.15 -13.46
N SER A 66 -3.26 9.06 -12.22
CA SER A 66 -2.07 8.28 -11.87
C SER A 66 -2.35 6.77 -11.80
N LYS A 67 -1.49 5.97 -11.15
CA LYS A 67 -1.55 4.50 -11.24
C LYS A 67 -1.72 3.85 -9.86
N LEU A 68 -2.69 2.94 -9.78
CA LEU A 68 -2.88 2.01 -8.68
C LEU A 68 -2.34 0.65 -9.12
N LEU A 69 -1.36 0.11 -8.38
CA LEU A 69 -0.88 -1.25 -8.54
C LEU A 69 -1.27 -2.07 -7.30
N ILE A 70 -2.11 -3.06 -7.51
CA ILE A 70 -2.51 -4.01 -6.47
C ILE A 70 -1.96 -5.38 -6.87
N THR A 71 -1.15 -5.96 -5.99
CA THR A 71 -0.72 -7.36 -6.07
C THR A 71 -1.52 -8.16 -5.07
N LEU A 72 -2.26 -9.14 -5.59
CA LEU A 72 -2.95 -10.14 -4.79
C LEU A 72 -2.07 -11.38 -4.73
N PRO A 73 -1.81 -11.94 -3.53
CA PRO A 73 -1.26 -13.29 -3.48
C PRO A 73 -2.27 -14.20 -4.17
N ASN A 74 -1.79 -15.07 -5.05
CA ASN A 74 -2.66 -16.06 -5.66
C ASN A 74 -3.16 -16.99 -4.54
N PRO A 75 -4.43 -16.93 -4.11
CA PRO A 75 -4.88 -17.59 -2.87
C PRO A 75 -5.02 -19.12 -3.05
N THR A 76 -4.61 -19.61 -4.21
CA THR A 76 -4.82 -20.95 -4.71
C THR A 76 -3.78 -21.21 -5.80
N GLY A 77 -3.47 -22.45 -6.16
CA GLY A 77 -3.13 -22.66 -7.57
C GLY A 77 -4.27 -22.18 -8.49
N TYR A 78 -5.53 -22.39 -8.08
CA TYR A 78 -6.78 -21.89 -8.70
C TYR A 78 -7.97 -21.77 -7.72
N LYS A 79 -8.66 -20.61 -7.74
CA LYS A 79 -9.97 -20.21 -7.18
C LYS A 79 -9.94 -18.94 -6.32
N TRP A 80 -9.98 -17.80 -7.01
CA TRP A 80 -10.86 -16.71 -6.63
C TRP A 80 -12.25 -17.06 -7.17
N LEU A 81 -13.19 -17.51 -6.32
CA LEU A 81 -14.60 -17.67 -6.72
C LEU A 81 -15.36 -16.38 -6.44
N GLY A 82 -15.01 -15.33 -7.17
CA GLY A 82 -15.94 -14.22 -7.44
C GLY A 82 -16.91 -14.61 -8.55
N THR A 83 -17.70 -15.67 -8.32
CA THR A 83 -18.88 -15.95 -9.14
C THR A 83 -20.10 -15.35 -8.44
N THR A 84 -20.72 -14.43 -9.18
CA THR A 84 -21.99 -13.71 -8.97
C THR A 84 -23.06 -14.42 -8.16
#